data_AF-A0A2S9K7J1-F1
#
_entry.id   AF-A0A2S9K7J1-F1
#
_cell.length_a   1.000
_cell.length_b   1.000
_cell.length_c   1.000
_cell.angle_alpha   90.00
_cell.angle_beta   90.00
_cell.angle_gamma   90.00
#
_symmetry.space_group_name_H-M   'P 1'
#
loop_
_entity.id
_entity.type
_entity.pdbx_description
1 polymer ?
#
loop_
_entity_poly.entity_id
_entity_poly.type
_entity_poly.pdbx_seq_one_letter_code
_entity_poly.pdbx_strand_id
1 'polypeptide(L)'
;MKPPSRWTRLLQGLPGWVRRWLVRPGLVPPATIPATLWQQTLGRLPWLAGLGPDEQARLRELCARFLAEKEFHGAQGLAVSDAMALAVAAQACLPLLYWGTDALDWYDDFVGIVLHPDEVLAPREALDEAGVLHHWQEPLIGEAMAGGPVMLAWSHVQGDRQAQTEGHNLVIHEFAHKLDLRGKPAGSDANGCPPLPAGFMGLGPGAARQRWQQDWSAAYAEFCQQLELAERFGQPAPWLDPYAAQAPAEFFACACEAYWVARERFALEFPQLAPLLDAFFRRPPR
;
A
#
# COMPACT_ATOMS: atom_id res chain seq x y z
N MET A 1 -36.79 4.67 20.27
CA MET A 1 -35.32 4.54 20.32
C MET A 1 -34.91 4.39 21.78
N LYS A 2 -34.32 3.24 22.18
CA LYS A 2 -33.73 3.10 23.52
C LYS A 2 -32.35 3.78 23.50
N PRO A 3 -32.00 4.59 24.51
CA PRO A 3 -30.67 5.20 24.56
C PRO A 3 -29.60 4.11 24.72
N PRO A 4 -28.41 4.28 24.13
CA PRO A 4 -27.30 3.35 24.31
C PRO A 4 -26.97 3.25 25.80
N SER A 5 -26.73 2.01 26.26
CA SER A 5 -26.42 1.70 27.65
C SER A 5 -25.15 2.46 28.09
N ARG A 6 -25.04 2.79 29.39
CA ARG A 6 -23.87 3.51 29.94
C ARG A 6 -22.52 2.86 29.57
N TRP A 7 -22.53 1.57 29.26
CA TRP A 7 -21.38 0.78 28.80
C TRP A 7 -20.89 1.17 27.39
N THR A 8 -21.79 1.50 26.45
CA THR A 8 -21.43 1.85 25.07
C THR A 8 -20.75 3.22 24.98
N ARG A 9 -21.05 4.16 25.89
CA ARG A 9 -20.37 5.46 25.95
C ARG A 9 -18.99 5.39 26.59
N LEU A 10 -18.78 4.48 27.55
CA LEU A 10 -17.46 4.29 28.17
C LEU A 10 -16.44 3.64 27.22
N LEU A 11 -16.89 2.85 26.24
CA LEU A 11 -16.05 2.18 25.24
C LEU A 11 -15.61 3.08 24.07
N GLN A 12 -16.13 4.30 23.97
CA GLN A 12 -15.76 5.28 22.93
C GLN A 12 -14.60 6.17 23.35
N GLY A 13 -14.19 6.16 24.63
CA GLY A 13 -13.10 6.98 25.16
C GLY A 13 -11.81 6.23 25.48
N LEU A 14 -11.68 4.95 25.07
CA LEU A 14 -10.52 4.12 25.39
C LEU A 14 -9.60 3.94 24.17
N PRO A 15 -8.27 3.91 24.37
CA PRO A 15 -7.32 3.65 23.28
C PRO A 15 -7.55 2.27 22.63
N GLY A 16 -7.29 2.14 21.33
CA GLY A 16 -7.61 0.94 20.52
C GLY A 16 -7.06 -0.38 21.07
N TRP A 17 -5.93 -0.37 21.76
CA TRP A 17 -5.35 -1.56 22.40
C TRP A 17 -6.18 -2.08 23.60
N VAL A 18 -6.98 -1.23 24.26
CA VAL A 18 -7.89 -1.64 25.36
C VAL A 18 -9.17 -2.27 24.80
N ARG A 19 -9.66 -1.78 23.64
CA ARG A 19 -10.73 -2.47 22.88
C ARG A 19 -10.27 -3.86 22.41
N ARG A 20 -9.01 -3.99 22.01
CA ARG A 20 -8.34 -5.25 21.62
C ARG A 20 -8.34 -6.31 22.74
N TRP A 21 -8.44 -5.91 24.01
CA TRP A 21 -8.47 -6.83 25.17
C TRP A 21 -9.88 -7.28 25.57
N LEU A 22 -10.90 -6.45 25.31
CA LEU A 22 -12.31 -6.76 25.59
C LEU A 22 -12.98 -7.57 24.47
N VAL A 23 -12.46 -7.47 23.24
CA VAL A 23 -12.84 -8.34 22.13
C VAL A 23 -11.79 -9.45 22.02
N ARG A 24 -11.90 -10.47 22.87
CA ARG A 24 -11.10 -11.70 22.69
C ARG A 24 -11.46 -12.35 21.34
N PRO A 25 -10.47 -12.77 20.53
CA PRO A 25 -10.71 -13.60 19.36
C PRO A 25 -11.18 -14.99 19.84
N GLY A 26 -12.38 -15.40 19.45
CA GLY A 26 -12.97 -16.68 19.86
C GLY A 26 -14.49 -16.79 19.81
N LEU A 27 -15.23 -15.70 19.55
CA LEU A 27 -16.71 -15.74 19.47
C LEU A 27 -17.29 -15.53 18.06
N VAL A 28 -16.46 -15.17 17.09
CA VAL A 28 -16.84 -15.12 15.67
C VAL A 28 -15.83 -15.99 14.94
N PRO A 29 -16.26 -17.06 14.25
CA PRO A 29 -15.36 -17.81 13.36
C PRO A 29 -14.74 -16.81 12.39
N PRO A 30 -13.43 -16.89 12.08
CA PRO A 30 -12.84 -16.02 11.06
C PRO A 30 -13.67 -16.16 9.79
N ALA A 31 -14.13 -15.02 9.26
CA ALA A 31 -14.92 -14.98 8.04
C ALA A 31 -14.15 -15.74 6.95
N THR A 32 -14.66 -16.91 6.57
CA THR A 32 -13.94 -17.76 5.62
C THR A 32 -14.26 -17.24 4.23
N ILE A 33 -13.26 -16.69 3.54
CA ILE A 33 -13.43 -16.26 2.13
C ILE A 33 -13.89 -17.47 1.32
N PRO A 34 -15.01 -17.43 0.57
CA PRO A 34 -15.45 -18.56 -0.24
C PRO A 34 -14.38 -18.99 -1.26
N ALA A 35 -14.18 -20.31 -1.42
CA ALA A 35 -13.15 -20.83 -2.33
C ALA A 35 -13.37 -20.39 -3.79
N THR A 36 -14.62 -20.33 -4.24
CA THR A 36 -14.99 -19.86 -5.58
C THR A 36 -14.61 -18.40 -5.79
N LEU A 37 -14.90 -17.54 -4.80
CA LEU A 37 -14.56 -16.12 -4.85
C LEU A 37 -13.04 -15.92 -4.85
N TRP A 38 -12.32 -16.68 -4.03
CA TRP A 38 -10.85 -16.65 -4.01
C TRP A 38 -10.23 -17.03 -5.37
N GLN A 39 -10.71 -18.11 -5.99
CA GLN A 39 -10.24 -18.52 -7.32
C GLN A 39 -10.54 -17.48 -8.40
N GLN A 40 -11.70 -16.82 -8.32
CA GLN A 40 -12.02 -15.69 -9.21
C GLN A 40 -11.06 -14.52 -9.01
N THR A 41 -10.71 -14.18 -7.76
CA THR A 41 -9.72 -13.14 -7.46
C THR A 41 -8.34 -13.48 -8.02
N LEU A 42 -7.86 -14.71 -7.85
CA LEU A 42 -6.58 -15.14 -8.43
C LEU A 42 -6.59 -15.07 -9.97
N GLY A 43 -7.72 -15.42 -10.60
CA GLY A 43 -7.88 -15.33 -12.05
C GLY A 43 -7.90 -13.89 -12.58
N ARG A 44 -8.29 -12.91 -11.76
CA ARG A 44 -8.29 -11.49 -12.10
C ARG A 44 -6.95 -10.80 -11.85
N LEU A 45 -6.18 -11.29 -10.88
CA LEU A 45 -4.90 -10.72 -10.46
C LEU A 45 -3.77 -11.71 -10.76
N PRO A 46 -3.34 -11.85 -12.03
CA PRO A 46 -2.48 -12.96 -12.45
C PRO A 46 -1.11 -13.00 -11.78
N TRP A 47 -0.63 -11.91 -11.15
CA TRP A 47 0.64 -11.91 -10.42
C TRP A 47 0.52 -12.66 -9.08
N LEU A 48 -0.69 -12.77 -8.52
CA LEU A 48 -0.96 -13.62 -7.36
C LEU A 48 -0.89 -15.11 -7.72
N ALA A 49 -1.09 -15.48 -8.99
CA ALA A 49 -0.97 -16.87 -9.43
C ALA A 49 0.49 -17.36 -9.40
N GLY A 50 1.48 -16.44 -9.40
CA GLY A 50 2.89 -16.76 -9.22
C GLY A 50 3.30 -17.09 -7.77
N LEU A 51 2.36 -17.03 -6.82
CA LEU A 51 2.54 -17.48 -5.45
C LEU A 51 2.31 -18.99 -5.35
N GLY A 52 3.12 -19.67 -4.53
CA GLY A 52 2.93 -21.09 -4.22
C GLY A 52 1.64 -21.35 -3.42
N PRO A 53 1.16 -22.61 -3.34
CA PRO A 53 -0.08 -22.93 -2.63
C PRO A 53 -0.11 -22.46 -1.16
N ASP A 54 1.01 -22.58 -0.45
CA ASP A 54 1.13 -22.13 0.94
C ASP A 54 1.10 -20.61 1.06
N GLU A 55 1.72 -19.89 0.12
CA GLU A 55 1.70 -18.42 0.05
C GLU A 55 0.28 -17.92 -0.23
N GLN A 56 -0.44 -18.55 -1.17
CA GLN A 56 -1.83 -18.23 -1.46
C GLN A 56 -2.74 -18.50 -0.25
N ALA A 57 -2.51 -19.59 0.48
CA ALA A 57 -3.26 -19.90 1.70
C ALA A 57 -3.03 -18.84 2.80
N ARG A 58 -1.78 -18.44 3.03
CA ARG A 58 -1.43 -17.37 3.97
C ARG A 58 -2.02 -16.03 3.55
N LEU A 59 -1.94 -15.68 2.27
CA LEU A 59 -2.54 -14.44 1.76
C LEU A 59 -4.05 -14.44 1.98
N ARG A 60 -4.74 -15.55 1.69
CA ARG A 60 -6.19 -15.67 1.92
C ARG A 60 -6.54 -15.50 3.40
N GLU A 61 -5.78 -16.09 4.31
CA GLU A 61 -5.99 -15.90 5.76
C GLU A 61 -5.78 -14.44 6.16
N LEU A 62 -4.74 -13.79 5.63
CA LEU A 62 -4.45 -12.39 5.89
C LEU A 62 -5.57 -11.47 5.38
N CYS A 63 -6.09 -11.74 4.17
CA CYS A 63 -7.24 -11.04 3.60
C CYS A 63 -8.50 -11.21 4.46
N ALA A 64 -8.77 -12.42 4.96
CA ALA A 64 -9.94 -12.67 5.79
C ALA A 64 -9.92 -11.83 7.08
N ARG A 65 -8.73 -11.68 7.69
CA ARG A 65 -8.54 -10.83 8.86
C ARG A 65 -8.64 -9.35 8.50
N PHE A 66 -8.02 -8.93 7.41
CA PHE A 66 -8.10 -7.56 6.92
C PHE A 66 -9.56 -7.13 6.67
N LEU A 67 -10.35 -7.97 6.00
CA LEU A 67 -11.77 -7.72 5.75
C LEU A 67 -12.62 -7.69 7.01
N ALA A 68 -12.18 -8.33 8.10
CA ALA A 68 -12.86 -8.27 9.39
C ALA A 68 -12.51 -6.99 10.20
N GLU A 69 -11.36 -6.37 9.91
CA GLU A 69 -10.85 -5.19 10.61
C GLU A 69 -11.10 -3.87 9.88
N LYS A 70 -11.35 -3.91 8.57
CA LYS A 70 -11.55 -2.73 7.71
C LYS A 70 -13.01 -2.53 7.30
N GLU A 71 -13.39 -1.27 7.14
CA GLU A 71 -14.71 -0.87 6.67
C GLU A 71 -14.62 -0.33 5.24
N PHE A 72 -15.39 -0.91 4.32
CA PHE A 72 -15.43 -0.49 2.92
C PHE A 72 -16.67 0.34 2.65
N HIS A 73 -16.47 1.50 2.03
CA HIS A 73 -17.54 2.42 1.65
C HIS A 73 -17.45 2.71 0.15
N GLY A 74 -18.57 2.71 -0.54
CA GLY A 74 -18.63 3.18 -1.92
C GLY A 74 -19.09 4.63 -1.97
N ALA A 75 -18.40 5.42 -2.78
CA ALA A 75 -18.76 6.80 -3.05
C ALA A 75 -19.60 6.91 -4.32
N GLN A 76 -20.30 8.04 -4.49
CA GLN A 76 -21.05 8.36 -5.72
C GLN A 76 -22.09 7.28 -6.13
N GLY A 77 -22.67 6.60 -5.14
CA GLY A 77 -23.67 5.56 -5.37
C GLY A 77 -23.10 4.17 -5.72
N LEU A 78 -21.77 4.00 -5.74
CA LEU A 78 -21.14 2.70 -5.91
C LEU A 78 -21.50 1.78 -4.73
N ALA A 79 -22.07 0.61 -5.02
CA ALA A 79 -22.29 -0.43 -4.02
C ALA A 79 -21.08 -1.37 -4.00
N VAL A 80 -20.32 -1.38 -2.89
CA VAL A 80 -19.15 -2.25 -2.75
C VAL A 80 -19.60 -3.71 -2.59
N SER A 81 -19.21 -4.56 -3.53
CA SER A 81 -19.44 -6.00 -3.46
C SER A 81 -18.31 -6.75 -2.75
N ASP A 82 -18.59 -7.96 -2.27
CA ASP A 82 -17.57 -8.84 -1.67
C ASP A 82 -16.38 -9.08 -2.60
N ALA A 83 -16.63 -9.19 -3.91
CA ALA A 83 -15.58 -9.36 -4.91
C ALA A 83 -14.66 -8.14 -5.01
N MET A 84 -15.21 -6.92 -4.86
CA MET A 84 -14.44 -5.69 -4.86
C MET A 84 -13.58 -5.57 -3.61
N ALA A 85 -14.20 -5.76 -2.44
CA ALA A 85 -13.51 -5.71 -1.17
C ALA A 85 -12.37 -6.75 -1.11
N LEU A 86 -12.61 -7.98 -1.58
CA LEU A 86 -11.59 -9.01 -1.63
C LEU A 86 -10.46 -8.69 -2.62
N ALA A 87 -10.76 -8.08 -3.77
CA ALA A 87 -9.74 -7.67 -4.73
C ALA A 87 -8.80 -6.61 -4.14
N VAL A 88 -9.34 -5.63 -3.41
CA VAL A 88 -8.53 -4.65 -2.67
C VAL A 88 -7.72 -5.34 -1.58
N ALA A 89 -8.37 -6.16 -0.74
CA ALA A 89 -7.72 -6.86 0.35
C ALA A 89 -6.54 -7.73 -0.12
N ALA A 90 -6.70 -8.46 -1.23
CA ALA A 90 -5.65 -9.31 -1.79
C ALA A 90 -4.41 -8.53 -2.23
N GLN A 91 -4.60 -7.34 -2.80
CA GLN A 91 -3.50 -6.48 -3.23
C GLN A 91 -2.86 -5.75 -2.04
N ALA A 92 -3.66 -5.21 -1.14
CA ALA A 92 -3.21 -4.56 0.09
C ALA A 92 -2.43 -5.49 1.02
N CYS A 93 -2.86 -6.75 1.15
CA CYS A 93 -2.22 -7.73 2.03
C CYS A 93 -0.97 -8.37 1.42
N LEU A 94 -0.77 -8.28 0.10
CA LEU A 94 0.36 -8.91 -0.57
C LEU A 94 1.73 -8.39 -0.05
N PRO A 95 1.96 -7.07 0.11
CA PRO A 95 3.15 -6.53 0.76
C PRO A 95 3.47 -7.12 2.14
N LEU A 96 2.45 -7.53 2.87
CA LEU A 96 2.53 -8.01 4.23
C LEU A 96 2.69 -9.54 4.36
N LEU A 97 2.72 -10.26 3.24
CA LEU A 97 2.60 -11.72 3.18
C LEU A 97 3.58 -12.49 4.09
N TYR A 98 4.80 -12.00 4.25
CA TYR A 98 5.86 -12.69 5.02
C TYR A 98 6.10 -12.12 6.42
N TRP A 99 5.21 -11.25 6.92
CA TRP A 99 5.40 -10.57 8.20
C TRP A 99 4.80 -11.31 9.40
N GLY A 100 4.11 -12.43 9.17
CA GLY A 100 3.57 -13.31 10.21
C GLY A 100 2.23 -12.84 10.77
N THR A 101 1.91 -13.23 12.00
CA THR A 101 0.58 -13.01 12.59
C THR A 101 0.26 -11.54 12.85
N ASP A 102 1.27 -10.72 13.11
CA ASP A 102 1.09 -9.32 13.50
C ASP A 102 1.22 -8.37 12.30
N ALA A 103 1.19 -8.91 11.08
CA ALA A 103 1.40 -8.16 9.87
C ALA A 103 0.43 -6.98 9.70
N LEU A 104 -0.86 -7.18 10.05
CA LEU A 104 -1.89 -6.13 9.93
C LEU A 104 -1.72 -4.97 10.92
N ASP A 105 -0.89 -5.12 11.96
CA ASP A 105 -0.56 -4.02 12.89
C ASP A 105 0.21 -2.88 12.19
N TRP A 106 0.64 -3.09 10.94
CA TRP A 106 1.22 -2.04 10.08
C TRP A 106 0.18 -1.21 9.34
N TYR A 107 -1.07 -1.63 9.33
CA TYR A 107 -2.22 -0.89 8.81
C TYR A 107 -3.17 -0.48 9.94
N ASP A 108 -2.69 -0.33 11.17
CA ASP A 108 -3.53 -0.03 12.33
C ASP A 108 -4.00 1.44 12.43
N ASP A 109 -3.45 2.33 11.60
CA ASP A 109 -3.74 3.77 11.61
C ASP A 109 -5.05 4.15 10.90
N PHE A 110 -5.67 3.23 10.15
CA PHE A 110 -6.94 3.47 9.46
C PHE A 110 -7.91 2.30 9.56
N VAL A 111 -9.20 2.62 9.46
CA VAL A 111 -10.29 1.63 9.39
C VAL A 111 -11.01 1.71 8.05
N GLY A 112 -11.28 2.92 7.56
CA GLY A 112 -12.07 3.15 6.35
C GLY A 112 -11.28 3.03 5.05
N ILE A 113 -11.90 2.37 4.06
CA ILE A 113 -11.47 2.33 2.66
C ILE A 113 -12.64 2.81 1.81
N VAL A 114 -12.43 3.86 1.01
CA VAL A 114 -13.46 4.47 0.17
C VAL A 114 -13.18 4.15 -1.29
N LEU A 115 -14.13 3.50 -1.95
CA LEU A 115 -14.08 3.18 -3.38
C LEU A 115 -14.91 4.18 -4.18
N HIS A 116 -14.27 4.89 -5.09
CA HIS A 116 -14.92 5.69 -6.12
C HIS A 116 -15.10 4.85 -7.39
N PRO A 117 -16.15 5.08 -8.19
CA PRO A 117 -16.32 4.35 -9.46
C PRO A 117 -15.15 4.62 -10.41
N ASP A 118 -14.77 5.89 -10.55
CA ASP A 118 -13.71 6.40 -11.43
C ASP A 118 -12.84 7.42 -10.68
N GLU A 119 -11.86 8.01 -11.37
CA GLU A 119 -11.01 9.08 -10.84
C GLU A 119 -11.84 10.27 -10.35
N VAL A 120 -11.36 10.94 -9.31
CA VAL A 120 -12.00 12.15 -8.78
C VAL A 120 -11.03 13.30 -8.85
N LEU A 121 -11.46 14.47 -9.34
CA LEU A 121 -10.62 15.65 -9.31
C LEU A 121 -10.55 16.20 -7.87
N ALA A 122 -9.37 16.10 -7.25
CA ALA A 122 -9.11 16.68 -5.94
C ALA A 122 -8.56 18.11 -6.09
N PRO A 123 -9.12 19.11 -5.40
CA PRO A 123 -8.52 20.43 -5.35
C PRO A 123 -7.23 20.39 -4.55
N ARG A 124 -6.15 20.93 -5.10
CA ARG A 124 -4.83 21.07 -4.47
C ARG A 124 -4.47 22.54 -4.35
N GLU A 125 -3.74 22.87 -3.29
CA GLU A 125 -3.22 24.21 -3.05
C GLU A 125 -1.75 24.12 -2.62
N ALA A 126 -0.88 24.91 -3.24
CA ALA A 126 0.53 25.02 -2.80
C ALA A 126 1.00 26.46 -2.87
N LEU A 127 1.77 26.85 -1.85
CA LEU A 127 2.43 28.15 -1.79
C LEU A 127 3.85 27.99 -2.35
N ASP A 128 4.20 28.76 -3.37
CA ASP A 128 5.56 28.75 -3.91
C ASP A 128 6.53 29.60 -3.07
N GLU A 129 7.82 29.55 -3.42
CA GLU A 129 8.88 30.31 -2.75
C GLU A 129 8.71 31.84 -2.85
N ALA A 130 7.89 32.31 -3.80
CA ALA A 130 7.54 33.71 -3.98
C ALA A 130 6.29 34.13 -3.18
N GLY A 131 5.65 33.20 -2.46
CA GLY A 131 4.45 33.42 -1.66
C GLY A 131 3.15 33.46 -2.47
N VAL A 132 3.15 32.92 -3.71
CA VAL A 132 1.94 32.80 -4.53
C VAL A 132 1.24 31.49 -4.20
N LEU A 133 -0.07 31.57 -3.89
CA LEU A 133 -0.91 30.39 -3.67
C LEU A 133 -1.46 29.90 -5.01
N HIS A 134 -1.01 28.73 -5.45
CA HIS A 134 -1.48 28.05 -6.66
C HIS A 134 -2.63 27.11 -6.30
N HIS A 135 -3.74 27.20 -7.03
CA HIS A 135 -4.85 26.25 -6.94
C HIS A 135 -4.92 25.45 -8.24
N TRP A 136 -4.93 24.13 -8.16
CA TRP A 136 -5.19 23.27 -9.32
C TRP A 136 -6.08 22.09 -8.93
N GLN A 137 -6.59 21.39 -9.94
CA GLN A 137 -7.32 20.13 -9.76
C GLN A 137 -6.45 19.00 -10.29
N GLU A 138 -6.25 17.98 -9.49
CA GLU A 138 -5.47 16.81 -9.84
C GLU A 138 -6.37 15.57 -9.87
N PRO A 139 -6.29 14.71 -10.91
CA PRO A 139 -6.96 13.43 -10.91
C PRO A 139 -6.47 12.56 -9.75
N LEU A 140 -7.35 12.34 -8.78
CA LEU A 140 -7.14 11.47 -7.64
C LEU A 140 -7.55 10.06 -8.04
N ILE A 141 -6.54 9.24 -8.31
CA ILE A 141 -6.72 7.80 -8.53
C ILE A 141 -6.65 7.03 -7.20
N GLY A 142 -5.92 7.57 -6.20
CA GLY A 142 -5.92 7.11 -4.82
C GLY A 142 -5.39 8.17 -3.85
N GLU A 143 -5.61 7.95 -2.55
CA GLU A 143 -5.00 8.77 -1.49
C GLU A 143 -4.86 8.00 -0.17
N ALA A 144 -3.68 8.07 0.45
CA ALA A 144 -3.41 7.57 1.79
C ALA A 144 -2.88 8.69 2.71
N MET A 145 -3.69 9.10 3.68
CA MET A 145 -3.32 10.09 4.68
C MET A 145 -2.99 9.45 6.04
N ALA A 146 -2.06 10.02 6.81
CA ALA A 146 -1.76 9.54 8.16
C ALA A 146 -3.01 9.61 9.06
N GLY A 147 -3.48 8.46 9.55
CA GLY A 147 -4.69 8.38 10.38
C GLY A 147 -6.02 8.56 9.63
N GLY A 148 -5.97 8.80 8.30
CA GLY A 148 -7.13 8.97 7.44
C GLY A 148 -7.50 7.70 6.67
N PRO A 149 -8.70 7.66 6.05
CA PRO A 149 -9.11 6.55 5.20
C PRO A 149 -8.19 6.42 3.97
N VAL A 150 -8.19 5.24 3.36
CA VAL A 150 -7.58 5.04 2.03
C VAL A 150 -8.67 5.26 0.98
N MET A 151 -8.40 6.11 -0.01
CA MET A 151 -9.28 6.34 -1.15
C MET A 151 -8.73 5.65 -2.39
N LEU A 152 -9.61 5.01 -3.18
CA LEU A 152 -9.23 4.27 -4.40
C LEU A 152 -10.28 4.46 -5.50
N ALA A 153 -9.84 4.68 -6.73
CA ALA A 153 -10.67 4.58 -7.92
C ALA A 153 -10.81 3.12 -8.38
N TRP A 154 -12.01 2.56 -8.35
CA TRP A 154 -12.29 1.16 -8.67
C TRP A 154 -11.92 0.80 -10.12
N SER A 155 -12.03 1.75 -11.05
CA SER A 155 -11.55 1.62 -12.44
C SER A 155 -10.06 1.20 -12.51
N HIS A 156 -9.22 1.67 -11.58
CA HIS A 156 -7.80 1.35 -11.49
C HIS A 156 -7.47 0.18 -10.55
N VAL A 157 -8.39 -0.21 -9.66
CA VAL A 157 -8.21 -1.37 -8.75
C VAL A 157 -8.33 -2.71 -9.48
N GLN A 158 -9.14 -2.78 -10.55
CA GLN A 158 -9.42 -4.03 -11.25
C GLN A 158 -8.17 -4.65 -11.91
N GLY A 159 -7.07 -3.90 -11.98
CA GLY A 159 -5.83 -4.30 -12.60
C GLY A 159 -6.00 -4.30 -14.11
N ASP A 160 -5.30 -3.40 -14.79
CA ASP A 160 -5.15 -3.59 -16.23
C ASP A 160 -4.33 -4.87 -16.44
N ARG A 161 -4.61 -5.63 -17.51
CA ARG A 161 -3.80 -6.83 -17.83
C ARG A 161 -2.31 -6.48 -18.03
N GLN A 162 -2.03 -5.20 -18.23
CA GLN A 162 -0.71 -4.62 -18.39
C GLN A 162 0.01 -4.33 -17.06
N ALA A 163 -0.64 -4.47 -15.91
CA ALA A 163 -0.03 -4.23 -14.59
C ALA A 163 1.29 -5.02 -14.38
N GLN A 164 1.38 -6.28 -14.84
CA GLN A 164 2.63 -7.06 -14.77
C GLN A 164 3.70 -6.60 -15.76
N THR A 165 3.29 -6.11 -16.93
CA THR A 165 4.23 -5.68 -17.98
C THR A 165 4.80 -4.30 -17.68
N GLU A 166 3.99 -3.46 -17.02
CA GLU A 166 4.30 -2.06 -16.76
C GLU A 166 4.72 -1.81 -15.30
N GLY A 167 4.41 -2.72 -14.38
CA GLY A 167 4.86 -2.63 -12.99
C GLY A 167 3.94 -1.83 -12.07
N HIS A 168 2.72 -1.49 -12.50
CA HIS A 168 1.80 -0.64 -11.73
C HIS A 168 0.73 -1.43 -10.99
N ASN A 169 0.38 -0.95 -9.81
CA ASN A 169 -0.70 -1.41 -8.95
C ASN A 169 -1.12 -0.34 -7.94
N LEU A 170 -2.18 0.40 -8.24
CA LEU A 170 -2.70 1.46 -7.37
C LEU A 170 -2.95 1.02 -5.92
N VAL A 171 -3.47 -0.19 -5.68
CA VAL A 171 -3.73 -0.61 -4.30
C VAL A 171 -2.41 -0.81 -3.55
N ILE A 172 -1.40 -1.41 -4.17
CA ILE A 172 -0.08 -1.56 -3.55
C ILE A 172 0.55 -0.18 -3.33
N HIS A 173 0.37 0.76 -4.27
CA HIS A 173 0.83 2.15 -4.16
C HIS A 173 0.33 2.83 -2.88
N GLU A 174 -1.00 2.95 -2.73
CA GLU A 174 -1.60 3.61 -1.57
C GLU A 174 -1.24 2.94 -0.25
N PHE A 175 -1.17 1.61 -0.26
CA PHE A 175 -0.81 0.85 0.93
C PHE A 175 0.70 0.89 1.21
N ALA A 176 1.56 1.17 0.23
CA ALA A 176 2.97 1.48 0.46
C ALA A 176 3.11 2.83 1.19
N HIS A 177 2.33 3.86 0.83
CA HIS A 177 2.30 5.10 1.61
C HIS A 177 1.89 4.87 3.06
N LYS A 178 0.94 3.97 3.33
CA LYS A 178 0.62 3.57 4.72
C LYS A 178 1.81 2.96 5.46
N LEU A 179 2.62 2.14 4.80
CA LEU A 179 3.86 1.63 5.38
C LEU A 179 4.89 2.73 5.65
N ASP A 180 5.03 3.68 4.72
CA ASP A 180 5.95 4.81 4.85
C ASP A 180 5.53 5.76 5.99
N LEU A 181 4.24 5.99 6.15
CA LEU A 181 3.68 6.84 7.21
C LEU A 181 3.70 6.18 8.59
N ARG A 182 3.94 4.86 8.67
CA ARG A 182 3.92 4.12 9.94
C ARG A 182 4.91 4.71 10.95
N GLY A 183 4.43 4.94 12.16
CA GLY A 183 5.27 5.43 13.27
C GLY A 183 5.71 6.90 13.14
N LYS A 184 5.30 7.60 12.08
CA LYS A 184 5.53 9.03 11.92
C LYS A 184 4.47 9.83 12.70
N PRO A 185 4.80 11.02 13.22
CA PRO A 185 3.82 11.91 13.83
C PRO A 185 2.68 12.24 12.87
N ALA A 186 1.47 12.40 13.40
CA ALA A 186 0.32 12.83 12.60
C ALA A 186 0.63 14.17 11.89
N GLY A 187 0.31 14.24 10.60
CA GLY A 187 0.63 15.39 9.75
C GLY A 187 2.06 15.43 9.22
N SER A 188 2.87 14.37 9.42
CA SER A 188 4.14 14.22 8.72
C SER A 188 3.92 13.67 7.32
N ASP A 189 4.73 14.13 6.38
CA ASP A 189 4.70 13.62 5.01
C ASP A 189 5.39 12.26 4.88
N ALA A 190 4.94 11.51 3.88
CA ALA A 190 5.67 10.37 3.35
C ALA A 190 7.04 10.85 2.81
N ASN A 191 8.07 10.03 2.94
CA ASN A 191 9.43 10.40 2.50
C ASN A 191 10.21 9.23 1.85
N GLY A 192 9.52 8.14 1.53
CA GLY A 192 10.10 6.94 0.96
C GLY A 192 10.99 6.15 1.91
N CYS A 193 10.84 6.35 3.23
CA CYS A 193 11.63 5.65 4.24
C CYS A 193 10.71 5.16 5.39
N PRO A 194 10.10 3.97 5.22
CA PRO A 194 9.31 3.34 6.27
C PRO A 194 10.20 2.94 7.46
N PRO A 195 9.61 2.70 8.65
CA PRO A 195 10.31 2.00 9.72
C PRO A 195 10.84 0.65 9.24
N LEU A 196 12.13 0.41 9.42
CA LEU A 196 12.75 -0.84 8.97
C LEU A 196 12.58 -1.95 10.01
N PRO A 197 12.30 -3.20 9.59
CA PRO A 197 12.11 -4.31 10.51
C PRO A 197 13.37 -4.57 11.36
N ALA A 198 13.19 -5.11 12.57
CA ALA A 198 14.31 -5.51 13.41
C ALA A 198 15.20 -6.53 12.68
N GLY A 199 16.52 -6.34 12.76
CA GLY A 199 17.48 -7.19 12.06
C GLY A 199 17.55 -6.96 10.54
N PHE A 200 16.99 -5.85 10.03
CA PHE A 200 17.08 -5.47 8.61
C PHE A 200 18.52 -5.59 8.10
N MET A 201 18.74 -6.54 7.18
CA MET A 201 20.06 -6.87 6.61
C MET A 201 21.16 -7.15 7.66
N GLY A 202 20.80 -7.61 8.86
CA GLY A 202 21.73 -7.83 9.97
C GLY A 202 22.28 -6.54 10.61
N LEU A 203 21.71 -5.38 10.28
CA LEU A 203 22.15 -4.08 10.76
C LEU A 203 21.35 -3.63 12.00
N GLY A 204 21.99 -2.82 12.85
CA GLY A 204 21.29 -2.08 13.91
C GLY A 204 20.45 -0.93 13.33
N PRO A 205 19.43 -0.42 14.05
CA PRO A 205 18.44 0.53 13.51
C PRO A 205 19.02 1.77 12.84
N GLY A 206 20.05 2.39 13.43
CA GLY A 206 20.69 3.57 12.85
C GLY A 206 21.43 3.27 11.54
N ALA A 207 22.20 2.18 11.52
CA ALA A 207 22.92 1.74 10.32
C ALA A 207 21.97 1.26 9.22
N ALA A 208 20.88 0.58 9.59
CA ALA A 208 19.82 0.18 8.65
C ALA A 208 19.20 1.40 7.96
N ARG A 209 18.81 2.42 8.75
CA ARG A 209 18.23 3.65 8.19
C ARG A 209 19.22 4.40 7.31
N GLN A 210 20.48 4.50 7.72
CA GLN A 210 21.52 5.13 6.91
C GLN A 210 21.74 4.38 5.59
N ARG A 211 21.80 3.04 5.64
CA ARG A 211 21.94 2.21 4.45
C ARG A 211 20.77 2.39 3.49
N TRP A 212 19.53 2.35 3.99
CA TRP A 212 18.33 2.62 3.21
C TRP A 212 18.43 3.99 2.54
N GLN A 213 18.69 5.04 3.31
CA GLN A 213 18.75 6.40 2.79
C GLN A 213 19.80 6.54 1.69
N GLN A 214 20.99 5.95 1.86
CA GLN A 214 22.07 6.02 0.88
C GLN A 214 21.68 5.33 -0.43
N ASP A 215 21.26 4.07 -0.37
CA ASP A 215 20.96 3.29 -1.58
C ASP A 215 19.69 3.81 -2.28
N TRP A 216 18.67 4.17 -1.51
CA TRP A 216 17.39 4.65 -2.02
C TRP A 216 17.51 6.02 -2.68
N SER A 217 18.22 6.96 -2.05
CA SER A 217 18.43 8.29 -2.64
C SER A 217 19.31 8.25 -3.90
N ALA A 218 20.30 7.36 -3.94
CA ALA A 218 21.11 7.14 -5.12
C ALA A 218 20.28 6.60 -6.30
N ALA A 219 19.44 5.58 -6.06
CA ALA A 219 18.58 5.01 -7.09
C ALA A 219 17.51 6.01 -7.58
N TYR A 220 16.94 6.81 -6.68
CA TYR A 220 16.01 7.88 -7.03
C TYR A 220 16.68 8.94 -7.93
N ALA A 221 17.86 9.42 -7.54
CA ALA A 221 18.60 10.41 -8.34
C ALA A 221 18.97 9.88 -9.73
N GLU A 222 19.39 8.61 -9.82
CA GLU A 222 19.66 7.94 -11.09
C GLU A 222 18.41 7.85 -11.96
N PHE A 223 17.27 7.46 -11.38
CA PHE A 223 15.99 7.40 -12.08
C PHE A 223 15.56 8.77 -12.65
N CYS A 224 15.61 9.83 -11.82
CA CYS A 224 15.31 11.20 -12.27
C CYS A 224 16.25 11.62 -13.43
N GLN A 225 17.54 11.29 -13.34
CA GLN A 225 18.50 11.58 -14.40
C GLN A 225 18.15 10.83 -15.70
N GLN A 226 17.76 9.56 -15.62
CA GLN A 226 17.36 8.78 -16.79
C GLN A 226 16.13 9.39 -17.49
N LEU A 227 15.14 9.85 -16.72
CA LEU A 227 13.99 10.58 -17.27
C LEU A 227 14.39 11.89 -17.94
N GLU A 228 15.22 12.71 -17.28
CA GLU A 228 15.70 13.95 -17.88
C GLU A 228 16.44 13.69 -19.20
N LEU A 229 17.22 12.61 -19.26
CA LEU A 229 17.93 12.21 -20.47
C LEU A 229 16.97 11.76 -21.58
N ALA A 230 15.91 11.03 -21.23
CA ALA A 230 14.88 10.60 -22.17
C ALA A 230 14.11 11.79 -22.74
N GLU A 231 13.68 12.73 -21.89
CA GLU A 231 12.90 13.90 -22.29
C GLU A 231 13.71 14.90 -23.11
N ARG A 232 14.95 15.19 -22.70
CA ARG A 232 15.77 16.24 -23.32
C ARG A 232 16.57 15.77 -24.52
N PHE A 233 17.01 14.51 -24.51
CA PHE A 233 17.94 13.98 -25.49
C PHE A 233 17.40 12.76 -26.25
N GLY A 234 16.15 12.35 -26.01
CA GLY A 234 15.52 11.22 -26.72
C GLY A 234 16.16 9.87 -26.39
N GLN A 235 16.83 9.75 -25.24
CA GLN A 235 17.28 8.45 -24.73
C GLN A 235 16.06 7.56 -24.44
N PRO A 236 16.23 6.22 -24.39
CA PRO A 236 15.16 5.34 -23.93
C PRO A 236 14.66 5.75 -22.55
N ALA A 237 13.34 5.88 -22.40
CA ALA A 237 12.73 6.13 -21.10
C ALA A 237 12.97 4.94 -20.15
N PRO A 238 13.17 5.18 -18.85
CA PRO A 238 13.19 4.11 -17.87
C PRO A 238 11.86 3.37 -17.86
N TRP A 239 11.89 2.10 -17.45
CA TRP A 239 10.69 1.28 -17.44
C TRP A 239 9.68 1.68 -16.36
N LEU A 240 10.16 2.06 -15.17
CA LEU A 240 9.30 2.46 -14.06
C LEU A 240 8.53 3.75 -14.40
N ASP A 241 7.31 3.87 -13.88
CA ASP A 241 6.45 5.04 -14.06
C ASP A 241 7.21 6.37 -13.88
N PRO A 242 7.18 7.30 -14.85
CA PRO A 242 7.69 8.66 -14.65
C PRO A 242 7.09 9.38 -13.43
N TYR A 243 5.88 9.01 -13.00
CA TYR A 243 5.26 9.52 -11.77
C TYR A 243 6.16 9.32 -10.54
N ALA A 244 6.97 8.27 -10.53
CA ALA A 244 7.92 7.99 -9.46
C ALA A 244 8.93 9.13 -9.24
N ALA A 245 9.16 10.02 -10.21
CA ALA A 245 10.07 11.16 -10.08
C ALA A 245 9.44 12.41 -9.43
N GLN A 246 8.14 12.39 -9.10
CA GLN A 246 7.49 13.52 -8.44
C GLN A 246 8.01 13.75 -7.02
N ALA A 247 8.24 12.68 -6.27
CA ALA A 247 8.83 12.76 -4.93
C ALA A 247 9.49 11.43 -4.52
N PRO A 248 10.41 11.43 -3.53
CA PRO A 248 10.96 10.20 -2.97
C PRO A 248 9.91 9.24 -2.40
N ALA A 249 8.78 9.77 -1.91
CA ALA A 249 7.64 8.97 -1.45
C ALA A 249 6.96 8.23 -2.61
N GLU A 250 6.74 8.90 -3.74
CA GLU A 250 6.19 8.29 -4.95
C GLU A 250 7.14 7.25 -5.54
N PHE A 251 8.44 7.55 -5.56
CA PHE A 251 9.45 6.56 -5.95
C PHE A 251 9.37 5.29 -5.09
N PHE A 252 9.15 5.44 -3.79
CA PHE A 252 8.95 4.30 -2.90
C PHE A 252 7.68 3.51 -3.21
N ALA A 253 6.55 4.19 -3.41
CA ALA A 253 5.29 3.54 -3.74
C ALA A 253 5.39 2.81 -5.10
N CYS A 254 5.85 3.47 -6.15
CA CYS A 254 6.06 2.88 -7.48
C CYS A 254 7.05 1.71 -7.46
N ALA A 255 8.15 1.81 -6.71
CA ALA A 255 9.07 0.69 -6.55
C ALA A 255 8.41 -0.51 -5.86
N CYS A 256 7.53 -0.28 -4.86
CA CYS A 256 6.78 -1.35 -4.20
C CYS A 256 5.77 -2.02 -5.15
N GLU A 257 5.07 -1.24 -5.98
CA GLU A 257 4.20 -1.76 -7.03
C GLU A 257 4.97 -2.72 -7.93
N ALA A 258 6.03 -2.21 -8.57
CA ALA A 258 6.84 -2.94 -9.53
C ALA A 258 7.49 -4.18 -8.92
N TYR A 259 7.98 -4.08 -7.70
CA TYR A 259 8.55 -5.21 -6.96
C TYR A 259 7.56 -6.35 -6.75
N TRP A 260 6.29 -6.05 -6.48
CA TRP A 260 5.28 -7.08 -6.19
C TRP A 260 4.59 -7.64 -7.43
N VAL A 261 4.34 -6.82 -8.45
CA VAL A 261 3.67 -7.28 -9.68
C VAL A 261 4.64 -7.76 -10.77
N ALA A 262 5.89 -7.32 -10.75
CA ALA A 262 6.86 -7.52 -11.81
C ALA A 262 8.31 -7.72 -11.28
N ARG A 263 8.47 -8.48 -10.19
CA ARG A 263 9.76 -8.62 -9.46
C ARG A 263 10.97 -8.93 -10.34
N GLU A 264 10.83 -9.84 -11.31
CA GLU A 264 11.95 -10.25 -12.16
C GLU A 264 12.50 -9.06 -12.96
N ARG A 265 11.61 -8.26 -13.56
CA ARG A 265 11.98 -7.04 -14.25
C ARG A 265 12.49 -5.98 -13.27
N PHE A 266 11.83 -5.79 -12.13
CA PHE A 266 12.29 -4.88 -11.09
C PHE A 266 13.73 -5.18 -10.63
N ALA A 267 14.09 -6.46 -10.46
CA ALA A 267 15.45 -6.85 -10.05
C ALA A 267 16.51 -6.63 -11.15
N LEU A 268 16.11 -6.57 -12.42
CA LEU A 268 16.99 -6.22 -13.54
C LEU A 268 17.21 -4.70 -13.64
N GLU A 269 16.14 -3.93 -13.45
CA GLU A 269 16.14 -2.47 -13.60
C GLU A 269 16.69 -1.77 -12.34
N PHE A 270 16.44 -2.33 -11.15
CA PHE A 270 16.89 -1.81 -9.84
C PHE A 270 17.59 -2.89 -9.00
N PRO A 271 18.72 -3.46 -9.46
CA PRO A 271 19.42 -4.55 -8.78
C PRO A 271 19.90 -4.19 -7.37
N GLN A 272 20.15 -2.90 -7.10
CA GLN A 272 20.51 -2.39 -5.79
C GLN A 272 19.32 -2.32 -4.82
N LEU A 273 18.09 -2.13 -5.31
CA LEU A 273 16.90 -1.99 -4.46
C LEU A 273 16.21 -3.32 -4.17
N ALA A 274 16.31 -4.30 -5.07
CA ALA A 274 15.67 -5.60 -4.88
C ALA A 274 16.06 -6.29 -3.56
N PRO A 275 17.36 -6.35 -3.14
CA PRO A 275 17.74 -6.91 -1.85
C PRO A 275 17.22 -6.11 -0.65
N LEU A 276 17.12 -4.79 -0.77
CA LEU A 276 16.57 -3.92 0.27
C LEU A 276 15.08 -4.20 0.46
N LEU A 277 14.32 -4.35 -0.63
CA LEU A 277 12.90 -4.70 -0.57
C LEU A 277 12.65 -6.15 -0.15
N ASP A 278 13.52 -7.10 -0.53
CA ASP A 278 13.47 -8.47 0.01
C ASP A 278 13.62 -8.44 1.54
N ALA A 279 14.59 -7.68 2.06
CA ALA A 279 14.81 -7.52 3.49
C ALA A 279 13.67 -6.79 4.20
N PHE A 280 13.13 -5.72 3.60
CA PHE A 280 12.01 -4.95 4.15
C PHE A 280 10.74 -5.81 4.23
N PHE A 281 10.36 -6.46 3.13
CA PHE A 281 9.19 -7.32 3.06
C PHE A 281 9.41 -8.71 3.67
N ARG A 282 10.62 -9.00 4.18
CA ARG A 282 11.02 -10.31 4.74
C ARG A 282 10.75 -11.46 3.77
N ARG A 283 10.82 -11.18 2.47
CA ARG A 283 10.58 -12.16 1.43
C ARG A 283 11.75 -13.16 1.44
N PRO A 284 11.47 -14.48 1.50
CA PRO A 284 12.54 -15.45 1.43
C PRO A 284 13.24 -15.37 0.07
N PRO A 285 14.57 -15.58 0.00
CA PRO A 285 15.26 -15.72 -1.27
C PRO A 285 14.66 -16.91 -2.03
N ARG A 286 14.44 -16.72 -3.33
CA ARG A 286 13.96 -17.77 -4.26
C ARG A 286 15.12 -18.59 -4.79
#